data_AF-A0A5C5T684-F1
#
_entry.id   AF-A0A5C5T684-F1
#
_cell.length_a   1.000
_cell.length_b   1.000
_cell.length_c   1.000
_cell.angle_alpha   90.00
_cell.angle_beta   90.00
_cell.angle_gamma   90.00
#
_symmetry.space_group_name_H-M   'P 1'
#
loop_
_entity.id
_entity.type
_entity.pdbx_description
1 polymer ?
#
loop_
_entity_poly.entity_id
_entity_poly.type
_entity_poly.pdbx_seq_one_letter_code
_entity_poly.pdbx_strand_id
1 'polypeptide(L)'
;MDLGCSTGRVTIPLAKQGYNIIGVDLHEGMLDQARKKTANDTLPIKWILQDCTKLSLNITVPLIYMTGNSFQHFLTNESQNQLLQSVRKHLKPKGVFIFNTRFPILKELAEVDESIRVYTDKRHRKIKEKNVETYHSLTQILHCLSV
;
A
#
# COMPACT_ATOMS: atom_id res chain seq x y z
N MET A 1 -6.44 9.29 -7.14
CA MET A 1 -5.51 8.20 -7.47
C MET A 1 -5.07 7.57 -6.17
N ASP A 2 -5.11 6.25 -6.08
CA ASP A 2 -4.74 5.45 -4.92
C ASP A 2 -3.35 4.85 -5.17
N LEU A 3 -2.33 5.33 -4.47
CA LEU A 3 -0.96 4.84 -4.59
C LEU A 3 -0.71 3.75 -3.54
N GLY A 4 -0.19 2.59 -3.96
CA GLY A 4 -0.12 1.42 -3.09
C GLY A 4 -1.50 0.79 -2.85
N CYS A 5 -2.34 0.77 -3.89
CA CYS A 5 -3.75 0.39 -3.77
C CYS A 5 -3.97 -1.10 -3.39
N SER A 6 -2.94 -1.94 -3.53
CA SER A 6 -2.95 -3.36 -3.20
C SER A 6 -4.17 -4.06 -3.83
N THR A 7 -4.87 -4.87 -3.05
CA THR A 7 -6.07 -5.60 -3.47
C THR A 7 -7.36 -4.75 -3.49
N GLY A 8 -7.23 -3.42 -3.46
CA GLY A 8 -8.34 -2.48 -3.67
C GLY A 8 -9.22 -2.20 -2.45
N ARG A 9 -8.75 -2.40 -1.22
CA ARG A 9 -9.57 -2.29 0.01
C ARG A 9 -10.29 -0.94 0.14
N VAL A 10 -9.61 0.16 -0.21
CA VAL A 10 -10.18 1.52 -0.19
C VAL A 10 -10.67 1.94 -1.57
N THR A 11 -9.93 1.57 -2.62
CA THR A 11 -10.27 1.87 -4.02
C THR A 11 -11.67 1.40 -4.40
N ILE A 12 -12.03 0.15 -4.07
CA ILE A 12 -13.28 -0.48 -4.53
C ILE A 12 -14.51 0.19 -3.91
N PRO A 13 -14.60 0.38 -2.58
CA PRO A 13 -15.72 1.10 -1.98
C PRO A 13 -15.91 2.52 -2.54
N LEU A 14 -14.83 3.28 -2.75
CA LEU A 14 -14.94 4.62 -3.31
C LEU A 14 -15.44 4.59 -4.76
N ALA A 15 -15.01 3.62 -5.56
CA ALA A 15 -15.54 3.47 -6.93
C ALA A 15 -17.02 3.09 -6.94
N LYS A 16 -17.48 2.31 -5.96
CA LYS A 16 -18.92 2.00 -5.75
C LYS A 16 -19.75 3.23 -5.40
N GLN A 17 -19.12 4.28 -4.86
CA GLN A 17 -19.75 5.60 -4.66
C GLN A 17 -19.74 6.48 -5.93
N GLY A 18 -19.28 5.96 -7.07
CA GLY A 18 -19.28 6.66 -8.36
C GLY A 18 -18.02 7.49 -8.65
N TYR A 19 -16.99 7.41 -7.81
CA TYR A 19 -15.72 8.09 -8.08
C TYR A 19 -14.90 7.36 -9.14
N ASN A 20 -14.38 8.09 -10.13
CA ASN A 20 -13.41 7.57 -11.08
C ASN A 20 -12.03 7.44 -10.41
N ILE A 21 -11.52 6.21 -10.27
CA ILE A 21 -10.31 5.94 -9.51
C ILE A 21 -9.26 5.26 -10.37
N ILE A 22 -8.01 5.66 -10.13
CA ILE A 22 -6.83 5.00 -10.67
C ILE A 22 -6.10 4.41 -9.48
N GLY A 23 -6.03 3.07 -9.42
CA GLY A 23 -5.26 2.33 -8.43
C GLY A 23 -3.91 1.95 -9.01
N VAL A 24 -2.84 2.34 -8.33
CA VAL A 24 -1.46 2.03 -8.71
C VAL A 24 -0.86 1.12 -7.65
N ASP A 25 -0.23 0.03 -8.06
CA ASP A 25 0.57 -0.83 -7.18
C ASP A 25 1.81 -1.36 -7.92
N LEU A 26 2.83 -1.76 -7.16
CA LEU A 26 4.07 -2.34 -7.68
C LEU A 26 3.91 -3.85 -7.96
N HIS A 27 2.95 -4.52 -7.34
CA HIS A 27 2.82 -5.98 -7.37
C HIS A 27 1.63 -6.44 -8.21
N GLU A 28 1.91 -7.10 -9.34
CA GLU A 28 0.86 -7.62 -10.24
C GLU A 28 -0.07 -8.60 -9.51
N GLY A 29 0.47 -9.44 -8.63
CA GLY A 29 -0.33 -10.38 -7.84
C GLY A 29 -1.38 -9.69 -6.95
N MET A 30 -1.13 -8.46 -6.48
CA MET A 30 -2.13 -7.69 -5.72
C MET A 30 -3.21 -7.12 -6.65
N LEU A 31 -2.80 -6.58 -7.81
CA LEU A 31 -3.73 -6.07 -8.82
C LEU A 31 -4.61 -7.17 -9.40
N ASP A 32 -4.08 -8.39 -9.58
CA ASP A 32 -4.86 -9.56 -9.99
C ASP A 32 -6.00 -9.86 -9.01
N GLN A 33 -5.71 -9.80 -7.71
CA GLN A 33 -6.76 -9.98 -6.69
C GLN A 33 -7.76 -8.82 -6.72
N ALA A 34 -7.31 -7.58 -6.94
CA ALA A 34 -8.19 -6.43 -7.09
C ALA A 34 -9.15 -6.61 -8.28
N ARG A 35 -8.61 -6.99 -9.45
CA ARG A 35 -9.40 -7.29 -10.67
C ARG A 35 -10.39 -8.43 -10.44
N LYS A 36 -9.99 -9.51 -9.77
CA LYS A 36 -10.90 -10.62 -9.43
C LYS A 36 -12.06 -10.18 -8.54
N LYS A 37 -11.82 -9.33 -7.55
CA LYS A 37 -12.86 -8.79 -6.67
C LYS A 37 -13.88 -7.90 -7.39
N THR A 38 -13.47 -7.29 -8.50
CA THR A 38 -14.32 -6.39 -9.29
C THR A 38 -14.76 -6.99 -10.63
N ALA A 39 -14.52 -8.30 -10.87
CA ALA A 39 -14.77 -8.91 -12.17
C ALA A 39 -16.25 -8.89 -12.59
N ASN A 40 -17.16 -8.92 -11.61
CA ASN A 40 -18.61 -8.92 -11.85
C ASN A 40 -19.25 -7.53 -11.69
N ASP A 41 -18.45 -6.50 -11.36
CA ASP A 41 -18.93 -5.14 -11.15
C ASP A 41 -18.38 -4.22 -12.26
N THR A 42 -19.23 -3.41 -12.90
CA THR A 42 -18.79 -2.35 -13.82
C THR A 42 -18.39 -1.11 -13.03
N LEU A 43 -17.25 -1.17 -12.33
CA LEU A 43 -16.73 -0.05 -11.53
C LEU A 43 -15.78 0.84 -12.36
N PRO A 44 -15.81 2.16 -12.16
CA PRO A 44 -14.92 3.10 -12.85
C PRO A 44 -13.50 3.09 -12.25
N ILE A 45 -12.82 1.94 -12.29
CA ILE A 45 -11.47 1.75 -11.75
C ILE A 45 -10.48 1.39 -12.86
N LYS A 46 -9.37 2.12 -12.91
CA LYS A 46 -8.19 1.75 -13.70
C LYS A 46 -7.07 1.24 -12.78
N TRP A 47 -6.74 -0.04 -12.90
CA TRP A 47 -5.62 -0.66 -12.17
C TRP A 47 -4.33 -0.60 -13.01
N ILE A 48 -3.26 -0.05 -12.44
CA ILE A 48 -1.98 0.22 -13.10
C ILE A 48 -0.84 -0.41 -12.30
N LEU A 49 -0.02 -1.23 -12.97
CA LEU A 49 1.22 -1.76 -12.44
C LEU A 49 2.36 -0.76 -12.68
N GLN A 50 2.74 0.02 -11.66
CA GLN A 50 3.89 0.94 -11.73
C GLN A 50 4.49 1.18 -10.35
N ASP A 51 5.79 1.48 -10.34
CA ASP A 51 6.49 2.01 -9.18
C ASP A 51 6.07 3.46 -8.92
N CYS A 52 5.59 3.74 -7.71
CA CYS A 52 5.14 5.07 -7.31
C CYS A 52 6.29 6.09 -7.21
N THR A 53 7.55 5.67 -7.07
CA THR A 53 8.73 6.56 -7.10
C THR A 53 9.06 7.04 -8.51
N LYS A 54 8.62 6.33 -9.54
CA LYS A 54 8.91 6.58 -10.96
C LYS A 54 7.64 6.65 -11.80
N LEU A 55 6.59 7.22 -11.21
CA LEU A 55 5.28 7.26 -11.85
C LEU A 55 5.37 8.07 -13.16
N SER A 56 4.85 7.51 -14.25
CA SER A 56 4.88 8.16 -15.55
C SER A 56 3.57 7.93 -16.29
N LEU A 57 2.55 8.66 -15.84
CA LEU A 57 1.23 8.64 -16.42
C LEU A 57 0.95 10.01 -17.05
N ASN A 58 0.37 10.03 -18.26
CA ASN A 58 0.03 11.27 -18.94
C ASN A 58 -1.30 11.86 -18.43
N ILE A 59 -1.43 12.02 -17.11
CA ILE A 59 -2.64 12.48 -16.44
C ILE A 59 -2.30 13.29 -15.18
N THR A 60 -3.22 14.16 -14.78
CA THR A 60 -3.20 14.80 -13.47
C THR A 60 -4.56 14.66 -12.78
N VAL A 61 -4.54 14.51 -11.46
CA VAL A 61 -5.75 14.30 -10.63
C VAL A 61 -5.84 15.35 -9.53
N PRO A 62 -7.05 15.70 -9.06
CA PRO A 62 -7.22 16.65 -7.96
C PRO A 62 -6.87 16.05 -6.59
N LEU A 63 -6.89 14.72 -6.47
CA LEU A 63 -6.61 14.00 -5.22
C LEU A 63 -5.74 12.78 -5.49
N ILE A 64 -4.62 12.69 -4.79
CA ILE A 64 -3.82 11.48 -4.63
C ILE A 64 -3.91 11.07 -3.16
N TYR A 65 -4.09 9.78 -2.90
CA TYR A 65 -4.05 9.25 -1.56
C TYR A 65 -3.25 7.96 -1.47
N MET A 66 -2.71 7.69 -0.29
CA MET A 66 -1.97 6.48 0.04
C MET A 66 -2.42 6.03 1.43
N THR A 67 -2.99 4.83 1.53
CA THR A 67 -3.56 4.32 2.78
C THR A 67 -2.80 3.11 3.31
N GLY A 68 -3.08 2.69 4.55
CA GLY A 68 -2.52 1.44 5.08
C GLY A 68 -1.04 1.55 5.46
N ASN A 69 -0.58 2.75 5.82
CA ASN A 69 0.80 3.03 6.21
C ASN A 69 1.82 2.77 5.10
N SER A 70 1.39 2.72 3.82
CA SER A 70 2.28 2.37 2.71
C SER A 70 3.45 3.34 2.51
N PHE A 71 3.34 4.58 3.03
CA PHE A 71 4.45 5.54 3.02
C PHE A 71 5.68 5.01 3.77
N GLN A 72 5.51 4.11 4.74
CA GLN A 72 6.61 3.53 5.51
C GLN A 72 7.46 2.51 4.71
N HIS A 73 7.02 2.09 3.52
CA HIS A 73 7.82 1.22 2.67
C HIS A 73 8.94 1.97 1.91
N PHE A 74 8.92 3.31 1.93
CA PHE A 74 9.96 4.15 1.33
C PHE A 74 11.02 4.45 2.40
N LEU A 75 11.98 3.52 2.54
CA LEU A 75 12.91 3.44 3.67
C LEU A 75 13.99 4.53 3.69
N THR A 76 14.19 5.27 2.60
CA THR A 76 15.20 6.33 2.50
C THR A 76 14.59 7.68 2.11
N ASN A 77 15.24 8.76 2.52
CA ASN A 77 14.84 10.12 2.14
C ASN A 77 14.79 10.30 0.62
N GLU A 78 15.71 9.66 -0.11
CA GLU A 78 15.75 9.69 -1.57
C GLU A 78 14.49 9.04 -2.16
N SER A 79 14.11 7.86 -1.67
CA SER A 79 12.90 7.16 -2.12
C SER A 79 11.62 7.94 -1.80
N GLN A 80 11.55 8.58 -0.63
CA GLN A 80 10.44 9.44 -0.23
C GLN A 80 10.37 10.69 -1.10
N ASN A 81 11.50 11.33 -1.39
CA ASN A 81 11.56 12.49 -2.28
C ASN A 81 11.13 12.12 -3.71
N GLN A 82 11.57 10.97 -4.24
CA GLN A 82 11.13 10.49 -5.55
C GLN A 82 9.62 10.23 -5.61
N LEU A 83 9.04 9.62 -4.55
CA LEU A 83 7.59 9.48 -4.41
C LEU A 83 6.89 10.84 -4.43
N LEU A 84 7.35 11.80 -3.61
CA LEU A 84 6.75 13.12 -3.52
C LEU A 84 6.86 13.91 -4.83
N GLN A 85 7.97 13.78 -5.57
CA GLN A 85 8.13 14.36 -6.90
C GLN A 85 7.15 13.72 -7.91
N SER A 86 7.00 12.39 -7.87
CA SER A 86 6.01 11.68 -8.67
C SER A 86 4.59 12.14 -8.35
N VAL A 87 4.23 12.27 -7.07
CA VAL A 87 2.94 12.83 -6.62
C VAL A 87 2.75 14.25 -7.16
N ARG A 88 3.75 15.13 -6.99
CA ARG A 88 3.70 16.53 -7.42
C ARG A 88 3.49 16.69 -8.92
N LYS A 89 4.06 15.80 -9.73
CA LYS A 89 3.90 15.75 -11.20
C LYS A 89 2.47 15.37 -11.62
N HIS A 90 1.78 14.54 -10.84
CA HIS A 90 0.45 14.02 -11.18
C HIS A 90 -0.68 14.73 -10.41
N LEU A 91 -0.38 15.74 -9.60
CA LEU A 91 -1.39 16.61 -8.99
C LEU A 91 -1.74 17.78 -9.90
N LYS A 92 -3.03 18.07 -10.00
CA LYS A 92 -3.51 19.34 -10.57
C LYS A 92 -3.08 20.51 -9.68
N PRO A 93 -3.03 21.75 -10.20
CA PRO A 93 -2.91 22.94 -9.35
C PRO A 93 -3.96 22.92 -8.24
N LYS A 94 -3.55 23.22 -7.00
CA LYS A 94 -4.39 23.11 -5.78
C LYS A 94 -4.89 21.70 -5.45
N GLY A 95 -4.36 20.67 -6.10
CA GLY A 95 -4.65 19.28 -5.76
C GLY A 95 -4.05 18.90 -4.40
N VAL A 96 -4.62 17.86 -3.79
CA VAL A 96 -4.25 17.41 -2.44
C VAL A 96 -3.62 16.03 -2.50
N PHE A 97 -2.54 15.83 -1.74
CA PHE A 97 -2.01 14.51 -1.42
C PHE A 97 -2.29 14.19 0.04
N ILE A 98 -2.90 13.03 0.29
CA ILE A 98 -3.21 12.53 1.64
C ILE A 98 -2.51 11.20 1.84
N PHE A 99 -1.76 11.06 2.92
CA PHE A 99 -1.23 9.76 3.31
C PHE A 99 -1.27 9.61 4.82
N ASN A 100 -1.30 8.37 5.29
CA ASN A 100 -1.14 8.05 6.70
C ASN A 100 0.15 7.26 6.93
N THR A 101 0.72 7.45 8.12
CA THR A 101 1.89 6.72 8.61
C THR A 101 1.66 6.37 10.07
N ARG A 102 2.35 5.33 10.57
CA ARG A 102 2.30 4.97 11.98
C ARG A 102 3.05 6.00 12.81
N PHE A 103 2.45 6.40 13.93
CA PHE A 103 3.17 7.12 14.98
C PHE A 103 3.99 6.10 15.79
N PRO A 104 5.32 6.21 15.82
CA PRO A 104 6.16 5.21 16.50
C PRO A 104 6.01 5.33 18.02
N ILE A 105 5.62 4.22 18.67
CA ILE A 105 5.58 4.12 20.13
C ILE A 105 6.86 3.42 20.57
N LEU A 106 7.75 4.14 21.25
CA LEU A 106 9.09 3.64 21.61
C LEU A 106 9.06 2.31 22.37
N LYS A 107 8.08 2.13 23.26
CA LYS A 107 7.93 0.88 24.00
C LYS A 107 7.67 -0.31 23.07
N GLU A 108 6.82 -0.15 22.06
CA GLU A 108 6.52 -1.19 21.08
C GLU A 108 7.72 -1.51 20.18
N LEU A 109 8.59 -0.53 19.92
CA LEU A 109 9.78 -0.71 19.10
C LEU A 109 10.98 -1.28 19.88
N ALA A 110 10.98 -1.18 21.20
CA ALA A 110 12.09 -1.64 22.04
C ALA A 110 12.05 -3.14 22.31
N GLU A 111 10.88 -3.76 22.15
CA GLU A 111 10.64 -5.17 22.42
C GLU A 111 10.54 -5.95 21.11
N VAL A 112 10.98 -7.22 21.10
CA VAL A 112 10.73 -8.12 19.97
C VAL A 112 9.28 -8.59 20.09
N ASP A 113 8.48 -8.33 19.07
CA ASP A 113 7.10 -8.82 19.01
C ASP A 113 7.08 -10.20 18.33
N GLU A 114 6.51 -11.19 19.01
CA GLU A 114 6.33 -12.53 18.46
C GLU A 114 4.85 -12.91 18.48
N SER A 115 4.32 -13.29 17.31
CA SER A 115 2.95 -13.81 17.20
C SER A 115 2.90 -15.14 16.47
N ILE A 116 2.05 -16.04 16.94
CA ILE A 116 1.83 -17.35 16.30
C ILE A 116 0.40 -17.40 15.80
N ARG A 117 0.24 -17.69 14.52
CA ARG A 117 -1.06 -17.92 13.90
C ARG A 117 -1.18 -19.37 13.47
N VAL A 118 -2.28 -20.01 13.85
CA VAL A 118 -2.62 -21.36 13.41
C VAL A 118 -3.88 -21.30 12.56
N TYR A 119 -3.83 -21.82 11.34
CA TYR A 119 -4.99 -21.84 10.44
C TYR A 119 -4.94 -23.04 9.48
N THR A 120 -6.07 -23.34 8.86
CA THR A 120 -6.17 -24.38 7.82
C THR A 120 -6.13 -23.71 6.45
N ASP A 121 -5.23 -24.14 5.57
CA ASP A 121 -5.12 -23.58 4.23
C ASP A 121 -6.19 -24.15 3.26
N LYS A 122 -6.19 -23.65 2.03
CA LYS A 122 -7.12 -24.11 0.97
C LYS A 122 -6.93 -25.60 0.57
N ARG A 123 -5.84 -26.24 1.01
CA ARG A 123 -5.53 -27.66 0.77
C ARG A 123 -5.81 -28.51 2.02
N HIS A 124 -6.55 -27.98 2.99
CA HIS A 124 -6.87 -28.63 4.25
C HIS A 124 -5.65 -28.99 5.13
N ARG A 125 -4.51 -28.32 4.93
CA ARG A 125 -3.32 -28.50 5.76
C ARG A 125 -3.39 -27.55 6.95
N LYS A 126 -3.06 -28.05 8.15
CA LYS A 126 -2.84 -27.19 9.32
C LYS A 126 -1.50 -26.49 9.17
N ILE A 127 -1.55 -25.16 9.10
CA ILE A 127 -0.38 -24.29 9.04
C ILE A 127 -0.19 -23.63 10.40
N LYS A 128 1.05 -23.62 10.87
CA LYS A 128 1.50 -22.82 12.00
C LYS A 128 2.50 -21.81 11.45
N GLU A 129 2.13 -20.54 11.48
CA GLU A 129 2.94 -19.42 11.05
C GLU A 129 3.44 -18.69 12.30
N LYS A 130 4.76 -18.52 12.42
CA LYS A 130 5.38 -17.66 13.44
C LYS A 130 5.81 -16.36 12.79
N ASN A 131 5.35 -15.23 13.30
CA ASN A 131 5.79 -13.90 12.92
C ASN A 131 6.67 -13.33 14.03
N VAL A 132 7.80 -12.74 13.65
CA VAL A 132 8.73 -12.04 14.54
C VAL A 132 8.98 -10.65 13.97
N GLU A 133 8.76 -9.62 14.77
CA GLU A 133 9.06 -8.23 14.43
C GLU A 133 10.22 -7.70 15.29
N THR A 134 11.25 -7.18 14.64
CA THR A 134 12.44 -6.62 15.30
C THR A 134 12.78 -5.26 14.72
N TYR A 135 12.86 -4.23 15.56
CA TYR A 135 13.21 -2.88 15.13
C TYR A 135 14.72 -2.63 15.21
N HIS A 136 15.30 -2.10 14.13
CA HIS A 136 16.70 -1.71 14.09
C HIS A 136 16.84 -0.18 14.25
N SER A 137 17.30 0.27 15.42
CA SER A 137 17.26 1.69 15.82
C SER A 137 18.15 2.62 14.98
N LEU A 138 19.28 2.12 14.48
CA LEU A 138 20.20 2.94 13.66
C LEU A 138 19.66 3.23 12.26
N THR A 139 18.99 2.24 11.65
CA THR A 139 18.40 2.38 10.32
C THR A 139 16.93 2.81 10.38
N GLN A 140 16.34 2.74 11.57
CA GLN A 140 14.93 3.01 11.84
C GLN A 140 13.96 2.09 11.07
N ILE A 141 14.37 0.85 10.81
CA ILE A 141 13.60 -0.13 10.04
C ILE A 141 13.06 -1.21 10.97
N LEU A 142 11.76 -1.49 10.85
CA LEU A 142 11.12 -2.65 11.45
C LEU A 142 11.23 -3.84 10.49
N HIS A 143 11.89 -4.91 10.92
CA HIS A 143 12.01 -6.14 10.17
C HIS A 143 10.90 -7.11 10.60
N CYS A 144 10.10 -7.56 9.65
CA CYS A 144 9.05 -8.58 9.90
C CYS A 144 9.48 -9.88 9.22
N LEU A 145 9.64 -10.96 10.01
CA LEU A 145 9.98 -12.29 9.52
C LEU A 145 8.83 -13.26 9.82
N SER A 146 8.35 -13.95 8.78
CA SER A 146 7.35 -15.02 8.91
C SER A 146 8.00 -16.37 8.58
N VAL A 147 7.85 -17.35 9.47
CA VAL A 147 8.39 -18.73 9.36
C VAL A 147 7.31 -19.79 9.53
#